data_AF-A0A0B9A1S7-F1
#
_entry.id   AF-A0A0B9A1S7-F1
#
_cell.length_a   1.000
_cell.length_b   1.000
_cell.length_c   1.000
_cell.angle_alpha   90.00
_cell.angle_beta   90.00
_cell.angle_gamma   90.00
#
_symmetry.space_group_name_H-M   'P 1'
#
loop_
_entity.id
_entity.type
_entity.pdbx_description
1 polymer ?
#
loop_
_entity_poly.entity_id
_entity_poly.type
_entity_poly.pdbx_seq_one_letter_code
_entity_poly.pdbx_strand_id
1 'polypeptide(L)' 'MKIVRQVRLDGVRHDLQQPELADRTIAEIGAVWGNHDSAWLSRAFKAEHEVTPTDLRRER' A
#
# COMPACT_ATOMS: atom_id res chain seq x y z
N MET A 1 -17.17 -9.50 6.54
CA MET A 1 -16.69 -9.91 5.20
C MET A 1 -15.83 -8.77 4.66
N LYS A 2 -14.52 -8.96 4.48
CA LYS A 2 -13.67 -7.92 3.88
C LYS A 2 -13.87 -7.92 2.37
N ILE A 3 -14.02 -6.74 1.78
CA ILE A 3 -14.14 -6.59 0.32
C ILE A 3 -12.74 -6.77 -0.29
N VAL A 4 -12.64 -7.27 -1.53
CA VAL A 4 -11.38 -7.46 -2.27
C VAL A 4 -10.47 -6.22 -2.19
N ARG A 5 -11.06 -5.02 -2.24
CA ARG A 5 -10.33 -3.75 -2.11
C ARG A 5 -9.60 -3.63 -0.77
N GLN A 6 -10.26 -3.94 0.34
CA GLN A 6 -9.65 -3.84 1.67
C GLN A 6 -8.51 -4.84 1.83
N VAL A 7 -8.70 -6.09 1.37
CA VAL A 7 -7.66 -7.12 1.39
C VAL A 7 -6.40 -6.68 0.64
N ARG A 8 -6.57 -6.05 -0.54
CA ARG A 8 -5.45 -5.52 -1.32
C ARG A 8 -4.72 -4.39 -0.58
N LEU A 9 -5.44 -3.47 0.04
CA LEU A 9 -4.81 -2.37 0.78
C LEU A 9 -4.11 -2.83 2.05
N ASP A 10 -4.67 -3.82 2.75
CA ASP A 10 -4.04 -4.46 3.90
C ASP A 10 -2.75 -5.18 3.48
N GLY A 11 -2.77 -5.87 2.33
CA GLY A 11 -1.58 -6.49 1.73
C GLY A 11 -0.50 -5.47 1.39
N VAL A 12 -0.87 -4.37 0.73
CA VAL A 12 0.06 -3.26 0.45
C VAL A 12 0.65 -2.71 1.75
N ARG A 13 -0.15 -2.55 2.81
CA ARG A 13 0.35 -2.10 4.11
C ARG A 13 1.36 -3.09 4.69
N HIS A 14 1.06 -4.38 4.64
CA HIS A 14 1.92 -5.44 5.14
C HIS A 14 3.26 -5.53 4.40
N ASP A 15 3.26 -5.30 3.09
CA ASP A 15 4.48 -5.30 2.27
C ASP A 15 5.27 -4.01 2.47
N LEU A 16 4.58 -2.90 2.70
CA LEU A 16 5.23 -1.61 2.82
C LEU A 16 6.14 -1.46 4.03
N GLN A 17 5.77 -1.85 5.26
CA GLN A 17 5.60 -3.18 5.88
C GLN A 17 6.89 -4.06 6.09
N GLN A 18 7.56 -4.44 5.02
CA GLN A 18 8.68 -5.38 5.12
C GLN A 18 10.05 -4.72 4.81
N PRO A 19 11.08 -4.87 5.66
CA PRO A 19 12.42 -4.34 5.39
C PRO A 19 13.04 -4.91 4.11
N GLU A 20 12.77 -6.18 3.79
CA GLU A 20 13.24 -6.83 2.56
C GLU A 20 12.64 -6.24 1.28
N LEU A 21 11.56 -5.45 1.40
CA LEU A 21 10.92 -4.72 0.30
C LEU A 21 11.29 -3.23 0.30
N ALA A 22 12.28 -2.80 1.09
CA ALA A 22 12.72 -1.40 1.15
C ALA A 22 13.16 -0.85 -0.22
N ASP A 23 13.73 -1.70 -1.08
CA ASP A 23 14.19 -1.31 -2.42
C ASP A 23 13.04 -1.21 -3.44
N ARG A 24 11.87 -1.79 -3.13
CA ARG A 24 10.69 -1.71 -4.01
C ARG A 24 10.00 -0.37 -3.85
N THR A 25 9.55 0.19 -4.95
CA THR A 25 8.71 1.39 -4.96
C THR A 25 7.30 1.06 -4.45
N ILE A 26 6.61 2.07 -3.92
CA ILE A 26 5.19 1.97 -3.52
C ILE A 26 4.32 1.51 -4.70
N ALA A 27 4.66 1.92 -5.93
CA ALA A 27 3.95 1.54 -7.14
C ALA A 27 4.15 0.06 -7.51
N GLU A 28 5.37 -0.48 -7.38
CA GLU A 28 5.63 -1.92 -7.58
C GLU A 28 4.88 -2.76 -6.56
N ILE A 29 4.90 -2.37 -5.28
CA ILE A 29 4.12 -3.05 -4.23
C ILE A 29 2.63 -2.98 -4.55
N GLY A 30 2.11 -1.81 -4.93
CA GLY A 30 0.72 -1.64 -5.36
C GLY A 30 0.33 -2.56 -6.53
N ALA A 31 1.21 -2.69 -7.53
CA ALA A 31 0.99 -3.50 -8.71
C ALA A 31 0.89 -5.00 -8.39
N VAL A 32 1.67 -5.52 -7.44
CA VAL A 32 1.58 -6.92 -6.96
C VAL A 32 0.18 -7.23 -6.41
N TRP A 33 -0.44 -6.27 -5.73
CA TRP A 33 -1.81 -6.38 -5.22
C TRP A 33 -2.89 -5.98 -6.24
N GLY A 34 -2.52 -5.72 -7.50
CA GLY A 34 -3.43 -5.42 -8.60
C GLY A 34 -3.87 -3.96 -8.70
N ASN A 35 -3.09 -3.01 -8.15
CA ASN A 35 -3.32 -1.57 -8.28
C ASN A 35 -2.18 -0.90 -9.06
N HIS A 36 -2.43 -0.59 -10.33
CA HIS A 36 -1.43 0.03 -11.21
C HIS A 36 -1.46 1.57 -11.20
N ASP A 37 -2.51 2.18 -10.62
CA ASP A 37 -2.62 3.63 -10.47
C ASP A 37 -2.16 4.06 -9.07
N SER A 38 -1.00 4.72 -9.01
CA SER A 38 -0.39 5.21 -7.77
C SER A 38 -1.17 6.34 -7.09
N ALA A 39 -1.86 7.19 -7.87
CA ALA A 39 -2.67 8.29 -7.34
C ALA A 39 -3.98 7.77 -6.76
N TRP A 40 -4.60 6.80 -7.42
CA TRP A 40 -5.75 6.08 -6.87
C TRP A 40 -5.34 5.32 -5.60
N LEU A 41 -4.25 4.56 -5.65
CA LEU A 41 -3.73 3.80 -4.51
C LEU A 41 -3.50 4.70 -3.29
N SER A 42 -2.83 5.83 -3.46
CA SER A 42 -2.54 6.74 -2.35
C SER A 42 -3.81 7.28 -1.69
N ARG A 43 -4.82 7.66 -2.47
CA ARG A 43 -6.11 8.13 -1.95
C ARG A 43 -6.87 7.00 -1.25
N ALA A 44 -6.93 5.84 -1.89
CA ALA A 44 -7.61 4.66 -1.40
C ALA A 44 -6.99 4.15 -0.09
N PHE A 45 -5.66 4.12 -0.02
CA PHE A 45 -4.90 3.71 1.14
C PHE A 45 -5.09 4.68 2.30
N LYS A 46 -4.96 6.00 2.06
CA LYS A 46 -5.21 7.01 3.10
C LYS A 46 -6.62 6.95 3.66
N ALA A 47 -7.62 6.71 2.81
CA ALA A 47 -9.01 6.58 3.26
C ALA A 47 -9.25 5.33 4.12
N GLU A 48 -8.46 4.27 3.95
CA GLU A 48 -8.59 3.01 4.71
C GLU A 48 -7.74 3.01 5.99
N HIS A 49 -6.52 3.57 5.91
CA HIS A 49 -5.45 3.41 6.91
C HIS A 49 -5.08 4.71 7.63
N GLU A 50 -5.74 5.82 7.29
CA GLU A 50 -5.55 7.18 7.82
C GLU A 50 -4.15 7.80 7.60
N VAL A 51 -3.20 7.03 7.07
CA VAL A 51 -1.84 7.46 6.69
C VAL A 51 -1.60 7.24 5.20
N THR A 52 -0.64 7.96 4.59
CA THR A 52 -0.26 7.68 3.21
C THR A 52 0.76 6.53 3.13
N PRO A 53 0.86 5.83 2.00
CA PRO A 53 1.92 4.83 1.77
C PRO A 53 3.34 5.38 1.98
N THR A 54 3.56 6.65 1.62
CA THR A 54 4.86 7.32 1.76
C THR A 54 5.18 7.63 3.22
N ASP A 55 4.21 8.11 3.99
CA ASP A 55 4.40 8.40 5.42
C ASP A 55 4.70 7.11 6.19
N LEU A 56 3.88 6.08 5.96
CA LEU A 56 4.09 4.75 6.55
C LEU A 56 5.48 4.19 6.24
N ARG A 57 6.04 4.53 5.07
CA ARG A 57 7.37 4.05 4.66
C ARG A 57 8.52 4.88 5.24
N ARG A 58 8.28 6.16 5.54
CA ARG A 58 9.24 7.03 6.22
C ARG A 58 9.34 6.74 7.72
N GLU A 59 8.27 6.23 8.33
CA GLU A 59 8.17 5.92 9.77
C GLU A 59 8.79 4.57 10.17
N ARG A 60 9.58 3.95 9.31
CA ARG A 60 10.14 2.60 9.48
C ARG A 60 11.53 2.57 10.06
#